data_AF-A0A7W9SM80-F1
#
_entry.id   AF-A0A7W9SM80-F1
#
_cell.length_a   1.000
_cell.length_b   1.000
_cell.length_c   1.000
_cell.angle_alpha   90.00
_cell.angle_beta   90.00
_cell.angle_gamma   90.00
#
_symmetry.space_group_name_H-M   'P 1'
#
loop_
_entity.id
_entity.type
_entity.pdbx_description
1 polymer ?
#
loop_
_entity_poly.entity_id
_entity_poly.type
_entity_poly.pdbx_seq_one_letter_code
_entity_poly.pdbx_strand_id
1 'polypeptide(L)'
;MIEPEALKQAPSACPLSPAMLRLLQDAVALGTTNNKLLASHRGCPEETIKSLFYRINLALGTKSRSEAIMKAISEKWIDIKSDQH
;
A
#
# COMPACT_ATOMS: atom_id res chain seq x y z
N MET A 1 30.85 -20.50 -21.10
CA MET A 1 30.39 -19.30 -20.38
C MET A 1 29.28 -18.70 -21.22
N ILE A 2 28.02 -18.87 -20.82
CA ILE A 2 26.87 -18.29 -21.52
C ILE A 2 25.91 -17.80 -20.43
N GLU A 3 26.03 -16.53 -20.05
CA GLU A 3 24.85 -15.70 -19.82
C GLU A 3 24.59 -15.04 -21.18
N PRO A 4 23.35 -15.06 -21.68
CA PRO A 4 22.44 -13.97 -21.33
C PRO A 4 20.96 -14.35 -21.38
N GLU A 5 20.13 -13.52 -20.75
CA GLU A 5 18.82 -13.04 -21.24
C GLU A 5 17.95 -12.70 -20.03
N ALA A 6 17.87 -11.38 -19.82
CA ALA A 6 16.77 -10.66 -19.19
C ALA A 6 15.59 -11.57 -18.79
N LEU A 7 15.55 -11.93 -17.51
CA LEU A 7 14.30 -12.26 -16.84
C LEU A 7 13.37 -11.08 -17.09
N LYS A 8 12.51 -11.23 -18.10
CA LYS A 8 11.35 -10.39 -18.37
C LYS A 8 10.68 -10.18 -17.02
N GLN A 9 10.92 -9.01 -16.42
CA GLN A 9 10.15 -8.54 -15.29
C GLN A 9 8.72 -8.48 -15.82
N ALA A 10 7.93 -9.50 -15.48
CA ALA A 10 6.50 -9.46 -15.66
C ALA A 10 6.01 -8.12 -15.07
N PRO A 11 5.02 -7.46 -15.69
CA PRO A 11 4.48 -6.21 -15.15
C PRO A 11 4.23 -6.42 -13.66
N SER A 12 4.91 -5.64 -12.82
CA SER A 12 5.01 -5.81 -11.37
C SER A 12 3.67 -6.24 -10.78
N ALA A 13 3.48 -7.55 -10.61
CA ALA A 13 2.25 -8.07 -10.03
C ALA A 13 2.19 -7.48 -8.63
N CYS A 14 1.19 -6.62 -8.36
CA CYS A 14 1.11 -5.87 -7.12
C CYS A 14 1.33 -6.84 -5.95
N PRO A 15 2.41 -6.71 -5.16
CA PRO A 15 2.72 -7.66 -4.08
C PRO A 15 1.73 -7.52 -2.91
N LEU A 16 0.80 -6.57 -3.02
CA LEU A 16 -0.18 -6.22 -2.02
C LEU A 16 -1.52 -6.88 -2.33
N SER A 17 -2.14 -7.45 -1.31
CA SER A 17 -3.51 -7.93 -1.40
C SER A 17 -4.51 -6.77 -1.56
N PRO A 18 -5.72 -7.01 -2.10
CA PRO A 18 -6.74 -5.97 -2.27
C PRO A 18 -7.08 -5.22 -0.96
N ALA A 19 -7.07 -5.93 0.18
CA ALA A 19 -7.30 -5.32 1.49
C ALA A 19 -6.21 -4.32 1.90
N MET A 20 -4.96 -4.58 1.51
CA MET A 20 -3.81 -3.72 1.74
C MET A 20 -3.84 -2.50 0.83
N LEU A 21 -4.14 -2.68 -0.46
CA LEU A 21 -4.31 -1.59 -1.41
C LEU A 21 -5.43 -0.65 -0.98
N ARG A 22 -6.59 -1.19 -0.62
CA ARG A 22 -7.68 -0.38 -0.06
C ARG A 22 -7.25 0.36 1.20
N LEU A 23 -6.41 -0.23 2.07
CA LEU A 23 -5.97 0.45 3.29
C LEU A 23 -5.11 1.67 2.96
N LEU A 24 -4.21 1.54 1.97
CA LEU A 24 -3.41 2.65 1.50
C LEU A 24 -4.28 3.71 0.81
N GLN A 25 -5.29 3.28 0.03
CA GLN A 25 -6.27 4.18 -0.58
C GLN A 25 -7.06 4.97 0.47
N ASP A 26 -7.54 4.31 1.55
CA ASP A 26 -8.21 4.97 2.67
C ASP A 26 -7.28 5.97 3.38
N ALA A 27 -6.01 5.60 3.56
CA ALA A 27 -5.01 6.48 4.16
C ALA A 27 -4.73 7.73 3.32
N VAL A 28 -4.72 7.60 1.99
CA VAL A 28 -4.60 8.73 1.07
C VAL A 28 -5.87 9.58 1.07
N ALA A 29 -7.05 8.96 0.97
CA ALA A 29 -8.34 9.66 0.93
C ALA A 29 -8.60 10.48 2.20
N LEU A 30 -8.27 9.93 3.37
CA LEU A 30 -8.38 10.63 4.65
C LEU A 30 -7.20 11.56 4.96
N GLY A 31 -6.14 11.53 4.13
CA GLY A 31 -4.91 12.27 4.39
C GLY A 31 -4.24 11.90 5.71
N THR A 32 -4.42 10.66 6.19
CA THR A 32 -3.94 10.22 7.51
C THR A 32 -3.36 8.82 7.49
N THR A 33 -2.26 8.64 8.22
CA THR A 33 -1.66 7.31 8.49
C THR A 33 -1.92 6.85 9.93
N ASN A 34 -2.85 7.53 10.62
CA ASN A 34 -3.22 7.23 11.98
C ASN A 34 -4.08 5.95 12.04
N ASN A 35 -3.59 4.96 12.78
CA ASN A 35 -4.26 3.66 12.89
C ASN A 35 -5.66 3.78 13.48
N LYS A 36 -5.88 4.68 14.46
CA LYS A 36 -7.18 4.83 15.13
C LYS A 36 -8.24 5.41 14.19
N LEU A 37 -7.86 6.39 13.36
CA LEU A 37 -8.76 6.97 12.36
C LEU A 37 -9.10 5.96 11.28
N LEU A 38 -8.10 5.25 10.76
CA LEU A 38 -8.30 4.21 9.74
C LEU A 38 -9.13 3.02 10.27
N ALA A 39 -8.88 2.61 11.52
CA ALA A 39 -9.64 1.59 12.22
C ALA A 39 -11.11 2.00 12.37
N SER A 40 -11.36 3.24 12.79
CA SER A 40 -12.72 3.79 12.95
C SER A 40 -13.44 3.89 11.61
N HIS A 41 -12.75 4.39 10.57
CA HIS A 41 -13.30 4.50 9.21
C HIS A 41 -13.68 3.13 8.63
N ARG A 42 -12.87 2.10 8.88
CA ARG A 42 -13.09 0.75 8.37
C ARG A 42 -13.93 -0.14 9.29
N GLY A 43 -14.28 0.32 10.49
CA GLY A 43 -14.96 -0.50 11.49
C GLY A 43 -14.19 -1.76 11.92
N CYS A 44 -12.85 -1.71 11.95
CA CYS A 44 -12.02 -2.83 12.41
C CYS A 44 -11.05 -2.41 13.51
N PRO A 45 -10.52 -3.35 14.31
CA PRO A 45 -9.62 -3.01 15.42
C PRO A 45 -8.30 -2.41 14.94
N GLU A 46 -7.73 -1.51 15.75
CA GLU A 46 -6.48 -0.81 15.45
C GLU A 46 -5.31 -1.78 15.19
N GLU A 47 -5.29 -2.92 15.88
CA GLU A 47 -4.31 -3.98 15.69
C GLU A 47 -4.33 -4.53 14.26
N THR A 48 -5.50 -4.68 13.65
CA THR A 48 -5.62 -5.11 12.25
C THR A 48 -4.96 -4.11 11.32
N ILE A 49 -5.13 -2.81 11.55
CA ILE A 49 -4.49 -1.77 10.76
C ILE A 49 -2.96 -1.82 10.92
N LYS A 50 -2.47 -1.98 12.14
CA LYS A 50 -1.03 -2.16 12.42
C LYS A 50 -0.46 -3.38 11.68
N SER A 51 -1.10 -4.54 11.78
CA SER A 51 -0.67 -5.76 11.09
C SER A 51 -0.69 -5.60 9.57
N LEU A 52 -1.68 -4.92 9.01
CA LEU A 52 -1.74 -4.65 7.57
C LEU A 52 -0.60 -3.74 7.12
N PHE A 53 -0.33 -2.63 7.81
CA PHE A 53 0.80 -1.76 7.49
C PHE A 53 2.15 -2.46 7.63
N TYR A 54 2.29 -3.33 8.62
CA TYR A 54 3.49 -4.14 8.78
C TYR A 54 3.71 -5.06 7.56
N ARG A 55 2.66 -5.76 7.11
CA ARG A 55 2.72 -6.61 5.92
C ARG A 55 2.96 -5.81 4.64
N ILE A 56 2.36 -4.64 4.51
CA ILE A 56 2.62 -3.72 3.38
C ILE A 56 4.10 -3.33 3.37
N ASN A 57 4.63 -2.87 4.49
CA ASN A 57 6.03 -2.46 4.58
C ASN A 57 7.00 -3.59 4.22
N LEU A 58 6.73 -4.81 4.69
CA LEU A 58 7.50 -5.98 4.32
C LEU A 58 7.40 -6.28 2.81
N ALA A 59 6.19 -6.26 2.25
CA ALA A 59 5.95 -6.56 0.84
C ALA A 59 6.59 -5.50 -0.10
N LEU A 60 6.63 -4.24 0.33
CA LEU A 60 7.19 -3.14 -0.45
C LEU A 60 8.66 -2.86 -0.18
N GLY A 61 9.22 -3.48 0.86
CA GLY A 61 10.56 -3.18 1.37
C GLY A 61 10.68 -1.75 1.92
N THR A 62 9.59 -1.19 2.46
CA THR A 62 9.55 0.19 2.98
C THR A 62 9.69 0.23 4.49
N LYS A 63 10.29 1.32 5.01
CA LYS A 63 10.52 1.49 6.46
C LYS A 63 9.42 2.30 7.15
N SER A 64 8.65 3.05 6.37
CA SER A 64 7.65 3.99 6.86
C SER A 64 6.34 3.87 6.10
N ARG A 65 5.21 4.12 6.78
CA ARG A 65 3.87 4.09 6.17
C ARG A 65 3.74 5.10 5.02
N SER A 66 4.30 6.30 5.20
CA SER A 66 4.32 7.34 4.17
C SER A 66 5.10 6.90 2.93
N GLU A 67 6.21 6.18 3.12
CA GLU A 67 7.01 5.63 2.04
C GLU A 67 6.26 4.52 1.30
N ALA A 68 5.55 3.65 2.03
CA ALA A 68 4.66 2.65 1.42
C ALA A 68 3.55 3.29 0.56
N ILE A 69 2.93 4.36 1.06
CA ILE A 69 1.89 5.09 0.34
C ILE A 69 2.48 5.75 -0.92
N MET A 70 3.58 6.49 -0.80
CA MET A 70 4.24 7.12 -1.94
C MET A 70 4.66 6.09 -2.99
N LYS A 71 5.16 4.93 -2.57
CA LYS A 71 5.53 3.83 -3.47
C LYS A 71 4.30 3.26 -4.17
N ALA A 72 3.21 3.02 -3.45
CA ALA A 72 1.97 2.53 -4.06
C ALA A 72 1.35 3.53 -5.07
N ILE A 73 1.49 4.84 -4.83
CA ILE A 73 1.10 5.89 -5.79
C ILE A 73 2.03 5.88 -7.00
N SER A 74 3.34 5.84 -6.78
CA SER A 74 4.36 5.83 -7.84
C SER A 74 4.20 4.64 -8.78
N GLU A 75 3.90 3.47 -8.22
CA GLU A 75 3.62 2.24 -8.96
C GLU A 75 2.18 2.20 -9.54
N LYS A 76 1.39 3.27 -9.36
CA LYS A 76 0.00 3.41 -9.82
C LYS A 76 -0.94 2.32 -9.31
N TRP A 77 -0.70 1.77 -8.12
CA TRP A 77 -1.58 0.79 -7.51
C TRP A 77 -2.76 1.43 -6.77
N ILE A 78 -2.60 2.68 -6.34
CA ILE A 78 -3.62 3.50 -5.69
C ILE A 78 -3.62 4.88 -6.34
N ASP A 79 -4.76 5.55 -6.36
CA ASP A 79 -4.93 6.86 -6.99
C ASP A 79 -5.11 7.96 -5.93
N ILE A 80 -4.63 9.17 -6.19
CA ILE A 80 -4.75 10.31 -5.25
C ILE A 80 -6.05 11.08 -5.48
N LYS A 81 -6.84 10.75 -6.51
CA LYS A 81 -8.16 11.34 -6.72
C LYS A 81 -9.10 10.90 -5.60
N SER A 82 -9.07 11.67 -4.52
CA SER A 82 -10.27 11.99 -3.77
C SER A 82 -11.26 12.57 -4.77
N ASP A 83 -12.23 11.75 -5.17
CA ASP A 83 -13.50 12.25 -5.71
C ASP A 83 -14.15 13.06 -4.58
N GLN A 84 -13.81 14.36 -4.52
CA GLN A 84 -14.65 15.34 -3.86
C GLN A 84 -15.68 15.76 -4.90
N HIS A 85 -16.86 15.17 -4.80
CA HIS A 85 -18.07 15.68 -5.43
C HIS A 85 -19.08 16.04 -4.35
#